data_AF-A0A1F5J9H7-F1
#
_entry.id   AF-A0A1F5J9H7-F1
#
_cell.length_a   1.000
_cell.length_b   1.000
_cell.length_c   1.000
_cell.angle_alpha   90.00
_cell.angle_beta   90.00
_cell.angle_gamma   90.00
#
_symmetry.space_group_name_H-M   'P 1'
#
loop_
_entity.id
_entity.type
_entity.pdbx_description
1 polymer ?
#
loop_
_entity_poly.entity_id
_entity_poly.type
_entity_poly.pdbx_seq_one_letter_code
_entity_poly.pdbx_strand_id
1 'polypeptide(L)'
;MMVALGHTAVGVIVGVTGFQLFDQTDLIGGLAITGAAGVISHYLADFIPHGHFVGPDKIKQNLLPIIIFDLLLPIVLLLGAVYLRVGFSDKLLFVLFGIGGAHLPDVLDGLLMINLIKAKGIIKMENDFHQALHWHGTGSKTLLLGIRDIWQIIMVFLAWYMI
;
A
#
# COMPACT_ATOMS: atom_id res chain seq x y z
N MET A 1 -5.66 -10.54 -3.85
CA MET A 1 -5.62 -9.22 -3.20
C MET A 1 -4.81 -9.35 -1.93
N MET A 2 -3.70 -8.63 -1.87
CA MET A 2 -2.78 -8.60 -0.74
C MET A 2 -3.44 -7.94 0.46
N VAL A 3 -3.00 -8.32 1.66
CA VAL A 3 -3.39 -7.61 2.85
C VAL A 3 -2.80 -6.21 2.85
N ALA A 4 -3.61 -5.22 2.49
CA ALA A 4 -3.20 -3.83 2.29
C ALA A 4 -2.76 -3.13 3.59
N LEU A 5 -2.89 -3.79 4.74
CA LEU A 5 -2.34 -3.37 6.02
C LEU A 5 -0.82 -3.20 5.97
N GLY A 6 -0.10 -4.15 5.36
CA GLY A 6 1.36 -4.09 5.23
C GLY A 6 1.81 -2.86 4.44
N HIS A 7 1.24 -2.64 3.27
CA HIS A 7 1.56 -1.48 2.44
C HIS A 7 1.15 -0.17 3.07
N THR A 8 0.00 -0.12 3.76
CA THR A 8 -0.42 1.09 4.48
C THR A 8 0.59 1.44 5.57
N ALA A 9 1.02 0.45 6.36
CA ALA A 9 2.00 0.66 7.42
C ALA A 9 3.35 1.12 6.86
N VAL A 10 3.82 0.51 5.77
CA VAL A 10 5.03 0.95 5.06
C VAL A 10 4.86 2.37 4.50
N GLY A 11 3.71 2.70 3.92
CA GLY A 11 3.39 4.05 3.43
C GLY A 11 3.42 5.10 4.55
N VAL A 12 2.94 4.76 5.75
CA VAL A 12 3.08 5.61 6.94
C VAL A 12 4.54 5.82 7.32
N ILE A 13 5.32 4.73 7.40
CA ILE A 13 6.76 4.81 7.72
C ILE A 13 7.49 5.70 6.73
N VAL A 14 7.24 5.50 5.42
CA VAL A 14 7.79 6.33 4.34
C VAL A 14 7.39 7.78 4.52
N GLY A 15 6.11 8.05 4.81
CA GLY A 15 5.61 9.40 5.05
C GLY A 15 6.26 10.10 6.23
N VAL A 16 6.34 9.43 7.39
CA VAL A 16 7.00 9.99 8.58
C VAL A 16 8.48 10.25 8.32
N THR A 17 9.16 9.32 7.64
CA THR A 17 10.57 9.48 7.27
C THR A 17 10.77 10.63 6.30
N GLY A 18 9.91 10.75 5.28
CA GLY A 18 9.93 11.86 4.32
C GLY A 18 9.80 13.21 5.03
N PHE A 19 8.85 13.34 5.96
CA PHE A 19 8.69 14.56 6.75
C PHE A 19 9.97 14.91 7.54
N GLN A 20 10.63 13.92 8.15
CA GLN A 20 11.87 14.13 8.90
C GLN A 20 13.06 14.53 8.02
N LEU A 21 13.11 14.06 6.77
CA LEU A 21 14.23 14.32 5.85
C LEU A 21 14.13 15.66 5.12
N PHE A 22 12.91 16.10 4.80
CA PHE A 22 12.68 17.32 4.02
C PHE A 22 12.35 18.56 4.88
N ASP A 23 12.34 18.40 6.20
CA ASP A 23 12.23 19.39 7.29
C ASP A 23 11.84 20.81 6.83
N GLN A 24 10.59 20.93 6.37
CA GLN A 24 9.86 22.16 6.02
C GLN A 24 10.47 23.08 4.95
N THR A 25 11.63 22.76 4.35
CA THR A 25 12.32 23.68 3.43
C THR A 25 11.80 23.59 1.99
N ASP A 26 11.32 22.42 1.57
CA ASP A 26 10.65 22.19 0.29
C ASP A 26 9.49 21.20 0.45
N LEU A 27 8.32 21.71 0.84
CA LEU A 27 7.12 20.90 1.03
C LEU A 27 6.73 20.16 -0.26
N ILE A 28 6.71 20.83 -1.41
CA ILE A 28 6.20 20.24 -2.66
C ILE A 28 7.16 19.15 -3.16
N GLY A 29 8.47 19.44 -3.20
CA GLY A 29 9.47 18.46 -3.58
C GLY A 29 9.49 17.27 -2.63
N GLY A 30 9.40 17.53 -1.32
CA GLY A 30 9.32 16.50 -0.29
C GLY A 30 8.10 15.58 -0.44
N LEU A 31 6.91 16.14 -0.69
CA LEU A 31 5.70 15.35 -0.95
C LEU A 31 5.83 14.49 -2.20
N ALA A 32 6.37 15.04 -3.30
CA ALA A 32 6.57 14.29 -4.54
C ALA A 32 7.53 13.11 -4.36
N ILE A 33 8.67 13.35 -3.70
CA ILE A 33 9.65 12.29 -3.41
C ILE A 33 9.05 11.24 -2.47
N THR A 34 8.28 11.66 -1.47
CA THR A 34 7.62 10.76 -0.52
C THR A 34 6.58 9.87 -1.21
N GLY A 35 5.79 10.44 -2.13
CA GLY A 35 4.86 9.67 -2.95
C GLY A 35 5.57 8.66 -3.85
N ALA A 36 6.65 9.06 -4.52
CA ALA A 36 7.46 8.16 -5.33
C ALA A 36 8.12 7.05 -4.49
N ALA A 37 8.65 7.38 -3.31
CA ALA A 37 9.18 6.41 -2.36
C ALA A 37 8.09 5.44 -1.88
N GLY A 38 6.85 5.91 -1.70
CA GLY A 38 5.68 5.08 -1.43
C GLY A 38 5.48 4.02 -2.52
N VAL A 39 5.47 4.42 -3.79
CA VAL A 39 5.37 3.49 -4.94
C VAL A 39 6.50 2.47 -4.95
N ILE A 40 7.74 2.91 -4.74
CA ILE A 40 8.91 2.00 -4.69
C ILE A 40 8.74 1.01 -3.52
N SER A 41 8.30 1.48 -2.36
CA SER A 41 8.12 0.66 -1.18
C SER A 41 7.03 -0.41 -1.35
N HIS A 42 5.99 -0.13 -2.14
CA HIS A 42 4.99 -1.12 -2.56
C HIS A 42 5.66 -2.31 -3.24
N TYR A 43 6.43 -2.04 -4.29
CA TYR A 43 7.12 -3.09 -5.03
C TYR A 43 8.12 -3.86 -4.18
N LEU A 44 8.83 -3.18 -3.26
CA LEU A 44 9.72 -3.85 -2.30
C LEU A 44 8.97 -4.75 -1.33
N ALA A 45 7.78 -4.34 -0.86
CA ALA A 45 6.93 -5.15 -0.02
C ALA A 45 6.36 -6.36 -0.79
N ASP A 46 6.04 -6.19 -2.08
CA ASP A 46 5.53 -7.26 -2.93
C ASP A 46 6.53 -8.38 -3.17
N PHE A 47 7.83 -8.09 -3.15
CA PHE A 47 8.87 -9.13 -3.20
C PHE A 47 8.85 -10.05 -1.98
N ILE A 48 8.35 -9.58 -0.83
CA ILE A 48 8.30 -10.36 0.41
C ILE A 48 7.07 -11.28 0.35
N PRO A 49 7.24 -12.60 0.53
CA PRO A 49 6.11 -13.52 0.53
C PRO A 49 5.05 -13.14 1.56
N HIS A 50 3.82 -12.96 1.10
CA HIS A 50 2.66 -12.62 1.92
C HIS A 50 1.40 -13.33 1.41
N GLY A 51 0.40 -13.46 2.28
CA GLY A 51 -0.83 -14.17 2.03
C GLY A 51 -1.96 -13.30 1.48
N HIS A 52 -2.90 -13.96 0.83
CA HIS A 52 -4.13 -13.37 0.32
C HIS A 52 -5.34 -13.78 1.16
N PHE A 53 -6.25 -12.83 1.38
CA PHE A 53 -7.48 -13.05 2.14
C PHE A 53 -8.42 -14.08 1.47
N VAL A 54 -8.43 -14.10 0.13
CA VAL A 54 -9.20 -15.05 -0.68
C VAL A 54 -8.40 -15.53 -1.88
N GLY A 55 -8.63 -16.78 -2.27
CA GLY A 55 -8.13 -17.30 -3.54
C GLY A 55 -8.75 -16.58 -4.75
N PRO A 56 -8.09 -16.60 -5.91
CA PRO A 56 -8.48 -15.84 -7.11
C PRO A 56 -9.94 -16.08 -7.55
N ASP A 57 -10.44 -17.30 -7.39
CA ASP A 57 -11.79 -17.69 -7.81
C ASP A 57 -12.92 -17.05 -6.98
N LYS A 58 -12.61 -16.52 -5.79
CA LYS A 58 -13.61 -15.98 -4.84
C LYS A 58 -13.60 -14.45 -4.75
N ILE A 59 -12.69 -13.77 -5.45
CA ILE A 59 -12.54 -12.30 -5.39
C ILE A 59 -13.80 -11.59 -5.88
N LYS A 60 -14.34 -12.00 -7.03
CA LYS A 60 -15.52 -11.34 -7.63
C LYS A 60 -16.78 -11.41 -6.75
N GLN A 61 -16.92 -12.48 -5.96
CA GLN A 61 -18.08 -12.68 -5.09
C GLN A 61 -17.99 -11.91 -3.77
N ASN A 62 -16.78 -11.49 -3.38
CA ASN A 62 -16.51 -10.87 -2.08
C ASN A 62 -15.86 -9.48 -2.20
N LEU A 63 -15.92 -8.85 -3.38
CA LEU A 63 -15.18 -7.63 -3.71
C LEU A 63 -15.39 -6.49 -2.70
N LEU A 64 -16.63 -6.26 -2.26
CA LEU A 64 -16.95 -5.16 -1.34
C LEU A 64 -16.37 -5.38 0.07
N PRO A 65 -16.61 -6.51 0.77
CA PRO A 65 -15.94 -6.81 2.03
C PRO A 65 -14.41 -6.72 1.94
N ILE A 66 -13.85 -7.24 0.86
CA ILE A 66 -12.43 -7.19 0.50
C ILE A 66 -11.92 -5.75 0.48
N ILE A 67 -12.53 -4.86 -0.31
CA ILE A 67 -12.11 -3.45 -0.37
C ILE A 67 -12.24 -2.77 0.99
N ILE A 68 -13.33 -3.02 1.72
CA ILE A 68 -13.57 -2.36 3.01
C ILE A 68 -12.55 -2.81 4.06
N PHE A 69 -12.40 -4.12 4.28
CA PHE A 69 -11.58 -4.64 5.37
C PHE A 69 -10.09 -4.60 5.05
N ASP A 70 -9.72 -4.77 3.79
CA ASP A 70 -8.32 -4.93 3.42
C ASP A 70 -7.68 -3.61 3.01
N LEU A 71 -8.41 -2.74 2.31
CA LEU A 71 -7.89 -1.45 1.84
C LEU A 71 -8.32 -0.29 2.75
N LEU A 72 -9.64 -0.08 2.90
CA LEU A 72 -10.14 1.12 3.57
C LEU A 72 -9.88 1.11 5.09
N LEU A 73 -10.06 -0.04 5.74
CA LEU A 73 -9.92 -0.13 7.20
C LEU A 73 -8.48 0.18 7.66
N PRO A 74 -7.41 -0.41 7.08
CA PRO A 74 -6.04 -0.04 7.47
C PRO A 74 -5.71 1.43 7.23
N ILE A 75 -6.13 1.98 6.09
CA ILE A 75 -5.92 3.41 5.76
C ILE A 75 -6.60 4.27 6.81
N VAL A 76 -7.87 4.04 7.11
CA VAL A 76 -8.63 4.83 8.10
C VAL A 76 -8.01 4.71 9.48
N LEU A 77 -7.62 3.51 9.92
CA LEU A 77 -7.04 3.31 11.25
C LEU A 77 -5.69 4.01 11.41
N LEU A 78 -4.76 3.80 10.47
CA LEU A 78 -3.41 4.35 10.59
C LEU A 78 -3.37 5.85 10.29
N LEU A 79 -4.11 6.31 9.27
CA LEU A 79 -4.23 7.74 9.01
C LEU A 79 -4.98 8.46 10.13
N GLY A 80 -6.01 7.83 10.69
CA GLY A 80 -6.71 8.33 11.87
C GLY A 80 -5.79 8.46 13.08
N ALA A 81 -4.93 7.46 13.32
CA ALA A 81 -3.93 7.51 14.39
C ALA A 81 -2.93 8.66 14.19
N VAL A 82 -2.46 8.88 12.95
CA VAL A 82 -1.60 10.03 12.61
C VAL A 82 -2.33 11.33 12.92
N TYR A 83 -3.55 11.49 12.38
CA TYR A 83 -4.36 12.68 12.55
C TYR A 83 -4.62 12.99 14.04
N LEU A 84 -4.97 12.00 14.85
CA LEU A 84 -5.21 12.19 16.28
C LEU A 84 -3.96 12.63 17.04
N ARG A 85 -2.76 12.23 16.59
CA ARG A 85 -1.51 12.56 17.27
C ARG A 85 -0.90 13.89 16.82
N VAL A 86 -1.03 14.24 15.54
CA VAL A 86 -0.32 15.40 14.95
C VAL A 86 -1.25 16.45 14.33
N GLY A 87 -2.57 16.23 14.32
CA GLY A 87 -3.57 17.13 13.73
C GLY A 87 -3.42 17.30 12.22
N PHE A 88 -4.04 18.35 11.68
CA PHE A 88 -3.77 18.81 10.31
C PHE A 88 -2.41 19.52 10.27
N SER A 89 -1.39 18.81 9.78
CA SER A 89 0.00 19.29 9.70
C SER A 89 0.70 18.79 8.44
N ASP A 90 1.86 19.36 8.11
CA ASP A 90 2.69 18.89 7.01
C ASP A 90 3.04 17.39 7.17
N LYS A 91 3.31 16.93 8.40
CA LYS A 91 3.53 15.51 8.69
C LYS A 91 2.37 14.63 8.21
N LEU A 92 1.12 15.08 8.40
CA LEU A 92 -0.06 14.37 7.88
C LEU A 92 -0.06 14.31 6.35
N LEU A 93 0.31 15.40 5.68
CA LEU A 93 0.39 15.45 4.20
C LEU A 93 1.45 14.49 3.66
N PHE A 94 2.63 14.45 4.28
CA PHE A 94 3.68 13.49 3.93
C PHE A 94 3.21 12.05 4.12
N VAL A 95 2.51 11.74 5.22
CA VAL A 95 1.90 10.42 5.43
C VAL A 95 0.85 10.10 4.38
N LEU A 96 -0.01 11.05 4.00
CA LEU A 96 -0.98 10.86 2.93
C LEU A 96 -0.32 10.53 1.59
N PHE A 97 0.77 11.22 1.23
CA PHE A 97 1.51 10.93 0.00
C PHE A 97 2.22 9.58 0.07
N GLY A 98 2.82 9.23 1.22
CA GLY A 98 3.44 7.92 1.43
C GLY A 98 2.45 6.77 1.29
N ILE A 99 1.28 6.86 1.94
CA ILE A 99 0.19 5.88 1.79
C ILE A 99 -0.32 5.88 0.34
N GLY A 100 -0.61 7.05 -0.24
CA GLY A 100 -1.14 7.16 -1.60
C GLY A 100 -0.22 6.54 -2.64
N GLY A 101 1.09 6.76 -2.52
CA GLY A 101 2.09 6.11 -3.36
C GLY A 101 2.14 4.60 -3.15
N ALA A 102 2.13 4.15 -1.89
CA ALA A 102 2.16 2.73 -1.53
C ALA A 102 0.92 1.94 -1.96
N HIS A 103 -0.20 2.59 -2.28
CA HIS A 103 -1.42 1.92 -2.78
C HIS A 103 -1.66 2.13 -4.28
N LEU A 104 -0.88 2.99 -4.93
CA LEU A 104 -1.13 3.35 -6.33
C LEU A 104 -1.09 2.14 -7.28
N PRO A 105 -0.13 1.20 -7.19
CA PRO A 105 -0.11 0.01 -8.04
C PRO A 105 -1.35 -0.88 -7.85
N ASP A 106 -1.77 -1.10 -6.61
CA ASP A 106 -2.97 -1.90 -6.29
C ASP A 106 -4.27 -1.24 -6.75
N VAL A 107 -4.37 0.09 -6.65
CA VAL A 107 -5.50 0.84 -7.21
C VAL A 107 -5.55 0.67 -8.72
N LEU A 108 -4.41 0.76 -9.42
CA LEU A 108 -4.36 0.54 -10.87
C LEU A 108 -4.79 -0.89 -11.25
N ASP A 109 -4.31 -1.92 -10.54
CA ASP A 109 -4.74 -3.30 -10.75
C ASP A 109 -6.24 -3.48 -10.50
N GLY A 110 -6.76 -2.91 -9.40
CA GLY A 110 -8.19 -2.91 -9.10
C GLY A 110 -9.05 -2.26 -10.19
N LEU A 111 -8.60 -1.12 -10.74
CA LEU A 111 -9.27 -0.43 -11.85
C LEU A 111 -9.26 -1.27 -13.15
N LEU A 112 -8.18 -2.03 -13.40
CA LEU A 112 -8.09 -2.98 -14.50
C LEU A 112 -9.03 -4.17 -14.30
N MET A 113 -9.09 -4.73 -13.08
CA MET A 113 -9.95 -5.87 -12.74
C MET A 113 -11.43 -5.59 -12.99
N ILE A 114 -11.89 -4.37 -12.71
CA ILE A 114 -13.27 -3.95 -12.94
C ILE A 114 -13.53 -3.39 -14.36
N ASN A 115 -12.53 -3.45 -15.24
CA ASN A 115 -12.57 -2.93 -16.61
C ASN A 115 -12.85 -1.41 -16.71
N LEU A 116 -12.52 -0.64 -15.67
CA LEU A 116 -12.68 0.82 -15.70
C LEU A 116 -11.58 1.50 -16.53
N ILE A 117 -10.37 0.93 -16.51
CA ILE A 117 -9.26 1.31 -17.40
C ILE A 117 -8.82 0.11 -18.24
N LYS A 118 -8.15 0.38 -19.38
CA LYS A 118 -7.67 -0.67 -20.29
C LYS A 118 -6.16 -0.85 -20.13
N ALA A 119 -5.70 -2.12 -20.07
CA ALA A 119 -4.29 -2.46 -20.08
C ALA A 119 -3.63 -2.12 -21.43
N LYS A 120 -3.15 -0.89 -21.58
CA LYS A 120 -2.43 -0.42 -22.78
C LYS A 120 -1.24 0.46 -22.39
N GLY A 121 -0.19 0.46 -23.22
CA GLY A 121 0.98 1.32 -23.04
C GLY A 121 1.62 1.17 -21.67
N ILE A 122 1.85 2.29 -20.98
CA ILE A 122 2.48 2.35 -19.65
C ILE A 122 1.67 1.58 -18.61
N ILE A 123 0.32 1.62 -18.67
CA ILE A 123 -0.53 0.90 -17.72
C ILE A 123 -0.34 -0.62 -17.86
N LYS A 124 -0.19 -1.13 -19.09
CA LYS A 124 0.09 -2.55 -19.29
C LYS A 124 1.49 -2.90 -18.75
N MET A 125 2.49 -2.09 -19.07
CA MET A 125 3.86 -2.32 -18.65
C MET A 125 4.00 -2.33 -17.12
N GLU A 126 3.36 -1.36 -16.45
CA GLU A 126 3.31 -1.28 -14.99
C GLU A 126 2.62 -2.52 -14.41
N ASN A 127 1.44 -2.88 -14.91
CA ASN A 127 0.71 -4.05 -14.42
C ASN A 127 1.49 -5.36 -14.64
N ASP A 128 2.12 -5.56 -15.80
CA ASP A 128 2.96 -6.73 -16.06
C ASP A 128 4.14 -6.80 -15.06
N PHE A 129 4.76 -5.65 -14.76
CA PHE A 129 5.84 -5.55 -13.78
C PHE A 129 5.35 -5.85 -12.36
N HIS A 130 4.26 -5.22 -11.94
CA HIS A 130 3.62 -5.44 -10.65
C HIS A 130 3.31 -6.92 -10.45
N GLN A 131 2.63 -7.57 -11.41
CA GLN A 131 2.28 -9.00 -11.32
C GLN A 131 3.51 -9.92 -11.33
N ALA A 132 4.62 -9.51 -11.96
CA ALA A 132 5.88 -10.26 -11.93
C ALA A 132 6.56 -10.20 -10.55
N LEU A 133 6.49 -9.06 -9.86
CA LEU A 133 6.97 -8.92 -8.49
C LEU A 133 6.08 -9.64 -7.49
N HIS A 134 4.78 -9.67 -7.78
CA HIS A 134 3.75 -10.35 -7.00
C HIS A 134 3.65 -11.86 -7.35
N TRP A 135 4.81 -12.52 -7.47
CA TRP A 135 4.97 -13.88 -8.04
C TRP A 135 4.24 -14.99 -7.26
N HIS A 136 3.92 -14.73 -6.01
CA HIS A 136 3.25 -15.59 -5.02
C HIS A 136 1.74 -15.31 -4.91
N GLY A 137 1.20 -14.39 -5.70
CA GLY A 137 -0.23 -14.10 -5.77
C GLY A 137 -1.00 -14.84 -6.87
N THR A 138 -0.29 -15.51 -7.79
CA THR A 138 -0.90 -16.03 -9.03
C THR A 138 -1.00 -17.56 -9.11
N GLY A 139 -2.15 -18.05 -9.56
CA GLY A 139 -2.39 -19.45 -9.91
C GLY A 139 -2.14 -20.44 -8.76
N SER A 140 -1.35 -21.49 -9.02
CA SER A 140 -1.00 -22.50 -8.02
C SER A 140 -0.03 -22.00 -6.94
N LYS A 141 0.51 -20.78 -7.09
CA LYS A 141 1.44 -20.17 -6.13
C LYS A 141 0.75 -19.27 -5.11
N THR A 142 -0.55 -19.00 -5.26
CA THR A 142 -1.31 -18.16 -4.33
C THR A 142 -1.14 -18.63 -2.90
N LEU A 143 -0.47 -17.83 -2.08
CA LEU A 143 -0.31 -18.08 -0.67
C LEU A 143 -1.53 -17.56 0.10
N LEU A 144 -2.10 -18.39 0.98
CA LEU A 144 -3.08 -17.91 1.97
C LEU A 144 -2.35 -17.26 3.15
N LEU A 145 -3.07 -16.46 3.93
CA LEU A 145 -2.55 -15.87 5.17
C LEU A 145 -1.97 -16.92 6.11
N GLY A 146 -0.81 -16.62 6.70
CA GLY A 146 -0.12 -17.50 7.64
C GLY A 146 1.02 -16.80 8.38
N ILE A 147 1.87 -17.57 9.06
CA ILE A 147 2.96 -17.03 9.90
C ILE A 147 3.95 -16.16 9.11
N ARG A 148 4.13 -16.42 7.82
CA ARG A 148 4.96 -15.61 6.92
C ARG A 148 4.54 -14.14 6.90
N ASP A 149 3.27 -13.84 7.17
CA ASP A 149 2.70 -12.49 7.18
C ASP A 149 3.04 -11.67 8.43
N ILE A 150 3.80 -12.25 9.37
CA ILE A 150 4.19 -11.59 10.62
C ILE A 150 4.92 -10.27 10.37
N TRP A 151 5.62 -10.13 9.25
CA TRP A 151 6.30 -8.88 8.89
C TRP A 151 5.30 -7.72 8.74
N GLN A 152 4.08 -7.96 8.28
CA GLN A 152 3.06 -6.91 8.15
C GLN A 152 2.69 -6.35 9.52
N ILE A 153 2.55 -7.24 10.51
CA ILE A 153 2.27 -6.86 11.90
C ILE A 153 3.46 -6.07 12.48
N ILE A 154 4.69 -6.49 12.21
CA ILE A 154 5.90 -5.76 12.63
C ILE A 154 5.92 -4.36 12.02
N MET A 155 5.58 -4.20 10.73
CA MET A 155 5.50 -2.90 10.09
C MET A 155 4.42 -2.02 10.70
N VAL A 156 3.27 -2.57 11.09
CA VAL A 156 2.21 -1.83 11.80
C VAL A 156 2.72 -1.30 13.14
N PHE A 157 3.41 -2.12 13.93
CA PHE A 157 4.00 -1.66 15.20
C PHE A 157 5.07 -0.59 14.99
N LEU A 158 5.91 -0.73 13.96
CA LEU A 158 6.92 0.26 13.62
C LEU A 158 6.28 1.58 13.17
N ALA A 159 5.28 1.53 12.30
CA ALA A 159 4.50 2.69 11.88
C ALA A 159 3.88 3.40 13.09
N TRP A 160 3.25 2.64 13.99
CA TRP A 160 2.68 3.17 15.23
C TRP A 160 3.70 3.86 16.13
N TYR A 161 4.89 3.26 16.27
CA TYR A 161 5.99 3.84 17.05
C TYR A 161 6.50 5.17 16.46
N MET A 162 6.49 5.31 15.14
CA MET A 162 7.00 6.50 14.41
C MET A 162 5.99 7.65 14.30
N ILE A 163 4.68 7.33 14.27
CA ILE A 163 3.60 8.32 14.36
C ILE A 163 3.81 9.15 15.62
#